data_AF-A0A357CZP7-F1
#
_entry.id   AF-A0A357CZP7-F1
#
_cell.length_a   1.000
_cell.length_b   1.000
_cell.length_c   1.000
_cell.angle_alpha   90.00
_cell.angle_beta   90.00
_cell.angle_gamma   90.00
#
_symmetry.space_group_name_H-M   'P 1'
#
loop_
_entity.id
_entity.type
_entity.pdbx_description
1 polymer ?
#
loop_
_entity_poly.entity_id
_entity_poly.type
_entity_poly.pdbx_seq_one_letter_code
_entity_poly.pdbx_strand_id
1 'polypeptide(L)'
;YLNGEYWGIYYIREKINENYIAGNYNISEESVILSVANGNSSAEYKELISYVSRYNLADEEHYNYVASKIDIENYIDYICAEMYVANTDNGNIRFFKSSELDGKWRWIFYDLDWAFLDFRHNSIFEHLNPEGTGAMNAFSTRLINSLLKNQNFKEQFLTRMAWQMQNIWTNEKVLGRINELKELINDDMKRDCERWEYSYSYWDKQIQILITFQENRHEQLYNYIKNYFSLNDAKMTELGFQI
;
A
#
# COMPACT_ATOMS: atom_id res chain seq x y z
N TYR A 1 -23.67 18.10 9.68
CA TYR A 1 -24.78 19.04 9.51
C TYR A 1 -24.24 20.34 8.95
N LEU A 2 -24.94 20.95 8.00
CA LEU A 2 -24.60 22.25 7.43
C LEU A 2 -25.79 23.18 7.68
N ASN A 3 -25.58 24.29 8.38
CA ASN A 3 -26.63 25.24 8.78
C ASN A 3 -27.85 24.59 9.47
N GLY A 4 -27.62 23.57 10.30
CA GLY A 4 -28.68 22.85 11.03
C GLY A 4 -29.33 21.70 10.25
N GLU A 5 -29.03 21.52 8.98
CA GLU A 5 -29.56 20.42 8.16
C GLU A 5 -28.60 19.23 8.12
N TYR A 6 -29.14 18.00 8.19
CA TYR A 6 -28.34 16.80 8.00
C TYR A 6 -27.73 16.85 6.60
N TRP A 7 -26.41 16.68 6.50
CA TRP A 7 -25.67 16.92 5.25
C TRP A 7 -24.92 15.68 4.75
N GLY A 8 -25.25 14.51 5.29
CA GLY A 8 -24.60 13.25 4.94
C GLY A 8 -23.42 12.88 5.85
N ILE A 9 -22.85 11.71 5.56
CA ILE A 9 -21.65 11.17 6.19
C ILE A 9 -20.42 11.71 5.46
N TYR A 10 -19.43 12.12 6.24
CA TYR A 10 -18.11 12.51 5.73
C TYR A 10 -17.02 11.73 6.45
N TYR A 11 -16.03 11.30 5.68
CA TYR A 11 -14.79 10.78 6.23
C TYR A 11 -13.81 11.93 6.45
N ILE A 12 -13.61 12.30 7.73
CA ILE A 12 -12.60 13.30 8.10
C ILE A 12 -11.26 12.58 8.18
N ARG A 13 -10.32 12.98 7.32
CA ARG A 13 -8.96 12.46 7.30
C ARG A 13 -7.95 13.57 7.53
N GLU A 14 -6.84 13.23 8.16
CA GLU A 14 -5.71 14.14 8.24
C GLU A 14 -5.16 14.40 6.82
N LYS A 15 -4.88 15.66 6.51
CA LYS A 15 -4.34 16.03 5.20
C LYS A 15 -2.86 15.70 5.18
N ILE A 16 -2.45 14.77 4.31
CA ILE A 16 -1.04 14.44 4.11
C ILE A 16 -0.31 15.63 3.50
N ASN A 17 0.45 16.34 4.34
CA ASN A 17 1.34 17.43 4.03
C ASN A 17 2.56 17.38 4.99
N GLU A 18 3.42 18.37 4.92
CA GLU A 18 4.62 18.49 5.75
C GLU A 18 4.24 18.59 7.24
N ASN A 19 3.14 19.29 7.57
CA ASN A 19 2.59 19.37 8.93
C ASN A 19 2.13 18.01 9.48
N TYR A 20 1.45 17.18 8.67
CA TYR A 20 1.10 15.80 9.02
C TYR A 20 2.33 15.01 9.43
N ILE A 21 3.41 15.10 8.65
CA ILE A 21 4.67 14.41 8.94
C ILE A 21 5.32 15.00 10.20
N ALA A 22 5.41 16.32 10.32
CA ALA A 22 5.99 17.01 11.47
C ALA A 22 5.32 16.58 12.78
N GLY A 23 3.99 16.55 12.81
CA GLY A 23 3.21 16.14 13.98
C GLY A 23 3.36 14.67 14.34
N ASN A 24 3.35 13.77 13.35
CA ASN A 24 3.45 12.32 13.59
C ASN A 24 4.88 11.85 13.95
N TYR A 25 5.91 12.59 13.53
CA TYR A 25 7.32 12.27 13.81
C TYR A 25 7.95 13.17 14.88
N ASN A 26 7.23 14.17 15.39
CA ASN A 26 7.72 15.17 16.35
C ASN A 26 9.02 15.87 15.87
N ILE A 27 8.97 16.39 14.64
CA ILE A 27 10.05 17.12 13.94
C ILE A 27 9.52 18.46 13.40
N SER A 28 10.40 19.33 12.94
CA SER A 28 9.99 20.60 12.29
C SER A 28 9.41 20.39 10.89
N GLU A 29 8.43 21.22 10.50
CA GLU A 29 7.86 21.22 9.14
C GLU A 29 8.94 21.50 8.09
N GLU A 30 9.85 22.42 8.39
CA GLU A 30 10.94 22.85 7.51
C GLU A 30 11.96 21.75 7.23
N SER A 31 12.04 20.75 8.10
CA SER A 31 12.90 19.58 7.87
C SER A 31 12.33 18.61 6.83
N VAL A 32 11.03 18.68 6.53
CA VAL A 32 10.31 17.69 5.72
C VAL A 32 10.38 18.04 4.24
N ILE A 33 10.76 17.07 3.43
CA ILE A 33 10.59 17.11 1.98
C ILE A 33 9.54 16.07 1.62
N LEU A 34 8.37 16.53 1.17
CA LEU A 34 7.30 15.69 0.65
C LEU A 34 7.36 15.65 -0.89
N SER A 35 7.23 14.46 -1.47
CA SER A 35 7.30 14.25 -2.91
C SER A 35 6.23 13.26 -3.39
N VAL A 36 5.93 13.31 -4.69
CA VAL A 36 4.94 12.46 -5.37
C VAL A 36 5.59 11.75 -6.56
N ALA A 37 5.15 10.53 -6.88
CA ALA A 37 5.70 9.76 -8.01
C ALA A 37 4.96 9.98 -9.35
N ASN A 38 4.06 10.96 -9.43
CA ASN A 38 3.18 11.23 -10.58
C ASN A 38 3.64 12.40 -11.49
N GLY A 39 4.96 12.54 -11.68
CA GLY A 39 5.55 13.52 -12.62
C GLY A 39 6.21 14.74 -11.96
N ASN A 40 5.82 15.09 -10.75
CA ASN A 40 6.45 16.16 -9.94
C ASN A 40 7.44 15.64 -8.89
N SER A 41 8.07 14.50 -9.15
CA SER A 41 9.02 13.90 -8.21
C SER A 41 10.26 14.77 -8.02
N SER A 42 10.82 14.72 -6.81
CA SER A 42 12.08 15.37 -6.46
C SER A 42 13.23 14.93 -7.39
N ALA A 43 14.21 15.81 -7.58
CA ALA A 43 15.41 15.50 -8.37
C ALA A 43 16.15 14.28 -7.80
N GLU A 44 16.29 14.21 -6.47
CA GLU A 44 16.92 13.08 -5.78
C GLU A 44 16.23 11.75 -6.08
N TYR A 45 14.89 11.71 -6.13
CA TYR A 45 14.17 10.49 -6.45
C TYR A 45 14.37 10.09 -7.91
N LYS A 46 14.36 11.04 -8.84
CA LYS A 46 14.67 10.80 -10.26
C LYS A 46 16.08 10.24 -10.43
N GLU A 47 17.05 10.76 -9.67
CA GLU A 47 18.42 10.23 -9.63
C GLU A 47 18.48 8.82 -9.07
N LEU A 48 17.75 8.53 -7.98
CA LEU A 48 17.64 7.18 -7.42
C LEU A 48 17.09 6.18 -8.46
N ILE A 49 16.00 6.53 -9.14
CA ILE A 49 15.41 5.69 -10.20
C ILE A 49 16.38 5.51 -11.37
N SER A 50 17.13 6.55 -11.72
CA SER A 50 18.18 6.46 -12.74
C SER A 50 19.33 5.55 -12.29
N TYR A 51 19.74 5.62 -11.02
CA TYR A 51 20.79 4.80 -10.45
C TYR A 51 20.44 3.31 -10.50
N VAL A 52 19.25 2.93 -10.00
CA VAL A 52 18.80 1.52 -10.00
C VAL A 52 18.53 0.95 -11.39
N SER A 53 18.46 1.80 -12.42
CA SER A 53 18.36 1.39 -13.82
C SER A 53 19.73 1.11 -14.45
N ARG A 54 20.81 1.64 -13.88
CA ARG A 54 22.19 1.51 -14.41
C ARG A 54 22.99 0.44 -13.68
N TYR A 55 22.74 0.27 -12.39
CA TYR A 55 23.52 -0.61 -11.51
C TYR A 55 22.73 -1.83 -11.09
N ASN A 56 23.44 -2.95 -10.89
CA ASN A 56 22.85 -4.22 -10.47
C ASN A 56 22.81 -4.30 -8.94
N LEU A 57 21.62 -4.31 -8.33
CA LEU A 57 21.50 -4.36 -6.87
C LEU A 57 21.72 -5.77 -6.28
N ALA A 58 21.97 -6.79 -7.12
CA ALA A 58 22.54 -8.04 -6.61
C ALA A 58 23.95 -7.82 -6.03
N ASP A 59 24.66 -6.78 -6.49
CA ASP A 59 25.94 -6.37 -5.94
C ASP A 59 25.73 -5.55 -4.66
N GLU A 60 26.36 -5.97 -3.56
CA GLU A 60 26.14 -5.41 -2.22
C GLU A 60 26.46 -3.92 -2.13
N GLU A 61 27.47 -3.44 -2.86
CA GLU A 61 27.81 -2.01 -2.95
C GLU A 61 26.62 -1.16 -3.41
N HIS A 62 25.98 -1.57 -4.50
CA HIS A 62 24.87 -0.83 -5.11
C HIS A 62 23.59 -0.96 -4.28
N TYR A 63 23.36 -2.13 -3.68
CA TYR A 63 22.28 -2.31 -2.71
C TYR A 63 22.44 -1.37 -1.51
N ASN A 64 23.63 -1.33 -0.90
CA ASN A 64 23.92 -0.48 0.25
C ASN A 64 23.80 1.01 -0.06
N TYR A 65 24.17 1.42 -1.28
CA TYR A 65 23.89 2.78 -1.75
C TYR A 65 22.39 3.08 -1.73
N VAL A 66 21.55 2.20 -2.30
CA VAL A 66 20.09 2.41 -2.31
C VAL A 66 19.51 2.38 -0.90
N ALA A 67 19.93 1.46 -0.04
CA ALA A 67 19.52 1.35 1.36
C ALA A 67 19.94 2.55 2.23
N SER A 68 20.93 3.33 1.77
CA SER A 68 21.28 4.63 2.38
C SER A 68 20.32 5.76 2.00
N LYS A 69 19.55 5.60 0.92
CA LYS A 69 18.61 6.62 0.40
C LYS A 69 17.17 6.38 0.81
N ILE A 70 16.80 5.14 1.12
CA ILE A 70 15.42 4.76 1.43
C ILE A 70 15.36 3.93 2.70
N ASP A 71 14.26 4.06 3.43
CA ASP A 71 13.94 3.16 4.53
C ASP A 71 13.39 1.85 3.94
N ILE A 72 14.24 0.81 3.95
CA ILE A 72 13.95 -0.48 3.31
C ILE A 72 12.74 -1.16 3.95
N GLU A 73 12.63 -1.11 5.28
CA GLU A 73 11.54 -1.76 6.01
C GLU A 73 10.21 -1.06 5.72
N ASN A 74 10.18 0.27 5.76
CA ASN A 74 9.02 1.04 5.36
C ASN A 74 8.61 0.78 3.90
N TYR A 75 9.57 0.69 2.98
CA TYR A 75 9.26 0.43 1.57
C TYR A 75 8.68 -0.97 1.36
N ILE A 76 9.24 -1.99 2.02
CA ILE A 76 8.68 -3.34 1.99
C ILE A 76 7.25 -3.32 2.55
N ASP A 77 7.03 -2.68 3.71
CA ASP A 77 5.71 -2.62 4.32
C ASP A 77 4.67 -1.95 3.44
N TYR A 78 5.06 -0.84 2.79
CA TYR A 78 4.23 -0.14 1.83
C TYR A 78 3.83 -1.02 0.65
N ILE A 79 4.79 -1.67 -0.02
CA ILE A 79 4.51 -2.54 -1.18
C ILE A 79 3.66 -3.75 -0.77
N CYS A 80 3.94 -4.37 0.38
CA CYS A 80 3.14 -5.46 0.91
C CYS A 80 1.69 -5.03 1.17
N ALA A 81 1.47 -3.83 1.72
CA ALA A 81 0.14 -3.29 1.97
C ALA A 81 -0.62 -3.01 0.68
N GLU A 82 -0.03 -2.29 -0.29
CA GLU A 82 -0.62 -2.02 -1.61
C GLU A 82 -1.01 -3.33 -2.32
N MET A 83 -0.10 -4.31 -2.31
CA MET A 83 -0.36 -5.63 -2.87
C MET A 83 -1.49 -6.34 -2.11
N TYR A 84 -1.49 -6.34 -0.78
CA TYR A 84 -2.53 -7.05 -0.01
C TYR A 84 -3.92 -6.48 -0.29
N VAL A 85 -4.07 -5.16 -0.17
CA VAL A 85 -5.36 -4.48 -0.35
C VAL A 85 -5.83 -4.46 -1.79
N ALA A 86 -4.97 -4.87 -2.73
CA ALA A 86 -5.25 -4.92 -4.16
C ALA A 86 -5.66 -3.55 -4.72
N ASN A 87 -4.93 -2.50 -4.33
CA ASN A 87 -5.22 -1.15 -4.77
C ASN A 87 -5.01 -1.03 -6.29
N THR A 88 -6.05 -0.62 -7.01
CA THR A 88 -5.99 -0.46 -8.47
C THR A 88 -5.65 0.97 -8.89
N ASP A 89 -5.68 1.93 -7.95
CA ASP A 89 -5.24 3.30 -8.18
C ASP A 89 -3.76 3.52 -7.82
N ASN A 90 -2.91 2.87 -8.61
CA ASN A 90 -1.46 2.83 -8.41
C ASN A 90 -0.75 4.19 -8.59
N GLY A 91 -1.48 5.26 -8.90
CA GLY A 91 -0.94 6.62 -9.01
C GLY A 91 -0.80 7.35 -7.68
N ASN A 92 -1.44 6.85 -6.62
CA ASN A 92 -1.46 7.48 -5.30
C ASN A 92 -0.18 7.18 -4.53
N ILE A 93 0.93 7.74 -5.02
CA ILE A 93 2.26 7.53 -4.44
C ILE A 93 2.78 8.85 -3.87
N ARG A 94 2.94 8.86 -2.54
CA ARG A 94 3.58 9.94 -1.77
C ARG A 94 4.68 9.35 -0.93
N PHE A 95 5.74 10.11 -0.79
CA PHE A 95 6.88 9.72 0.03
C PHE A 95 7.58 10.97 0.55
N PHE A 96 8.17 10.84 1.72
CA PHE A 96 8.83 11.95 2.41
C PHE A 96 10.21 11.55 2.92
N LYS A 97 11.04 12.54 3.18
CA LYS A 97 12.27 12.41 3.99
C LYS A 97 12.35 13.61 4.92
N SER A 98 13.17 13.50 5.96
CA SER A 98 13.48 14.65 6.81
C SER A 98 14.96 14.68 7.19
N SER A 99 15.51 15.89 7.26
CA SER A 99 16.87 16.15 7.77
C SER A 99 17.00 15.98 9.30
N GLU A 100 15.89 15.98 10.04
CA GLU A 100 15.86 15.73 11.50
C GLU A 100 15.66 14.24 11.82
N LEU A 101 15.39 13.41 10.81
CA LEU A 101 15.40 11.96 10.90
C LEU A 101 16.74 11.41 10.39
N ASP A 102 16.71 10.37 9.56
CA ASP A 102 17.87 9.73 8.94
C ASP A 102 18.11 10.15 7.48
N GLY A 103 17.36 11.14 6.98
CA GLY A 103 17.45 11.62 5.60
C GLY A 103 16.94 10.63 4.54
N LYS A 104 16.33 9.51 4.93
CA LYS A 104 15.84 8.47 4.02
C LYS A 104 14.41 8.70 3.57
N TRP A 105 14.12 8.31 2.33
CA TRP A 105 12.76 8.32 1.79
C TRP A 105 11.89 7.22 2.41
N ARG A 106 10.66 7.60 2.76
CA ARG A 106 9.60 6.74 3.30
C ARG A 106 8.30 6.96 2.55
N TRP A 107 7.62 5.88 2.17
CA TRP A 107 6.33 5.91 1.47
C TRP A 107 5.18 6.03 2.45
N ILE A 108 4.14 6.73 2.00
CA ILE A 108 2.92 7.00 2.74
C ILE A 108 1.79 6.24 2.06
N PHE A 109 1.08 5.42 2.82
CA PHE A 109 -0.08 4.66 2.35
C PHE A 109 -1.34 5.53 2.42
N TYR A 110 -1.95 5.84 1.28
CA TYR A 110 -3.09 6.76 1.22
C TYR A 110 -3.94 6.57 -0.03
N ASP A 111 -5.18 7.09 0.03
CA ASP A 111 -6.14 7.11 -1.09
C ASP A 111 -6.43 5.72 -1.67
N LEU A 112 -7.14 4.94 -0.85
CA LEU A 112 -7.39 3.51 -1.02
C LEU A 112 -8.87 3.22 -1.33
N ASP A 113 -9.59 4.18 -1.88
CA ASP A 113 -10.99 4.00 -2.28
C ASP A 113 -11.16 3.02 -3.44
N TRP A 114 -10.05 2.69 -4.14
CA TRP A 114 -9.95 1.68 -5.19
C TRP A 114 -9.29 0.37 -4.73
N ALA A 115 -9.23 0.15 -3.41
CA ALA A 115 -8.78 -1.09 -2.78
C ALA A 115 -9.97 -1.95 -2.33
N PHE A 116 -9.71 -3.24 -2.03
CA PHE A 116 -10.71 -4.20 -1.56
C PHE A 116 -11.89 -4.46 -2.52
N LEU A 117 -11.75 -4.12 -3.80
CA LEU A 117 -12.82 -4.27 -4.80
C LEU A 117 -12.90 -5.67 -5.43
N ASP A 118 -11.75 -6.28 -5.74
CA ASP A 118 -11.68 -7.62 -6.34
C ASP A 118 -10.49 -8.40 -5.78
N PHE A 119 -10.77 -9.47 -5.04
CA PHE A 119 -9.73 -10.32 -4.46
C PHE A 119 -8.91 -11.07 -5.51
N ARG A 120 -9.41 -11.17 -6.75
CA ARG A 120 -8.76 -11.82 -7.90
C ARG A 120 -7.87 -10.84 -8.67
N HIS A 121 -7.82 -9.57 -8.27
CA HIS A 121 -6.89 -8.62 -8.88
C HIS A 121 -5.45 -9.05 -8.58
N ASN A 122 -4.67 -9.30 -9.63
CA ASN A 122 -3.30 -9.78 -9.52
C ASN A 122 -2.33 -8.61 -9.28
N SER A 123 -2.40 -8.06 -8.07
CA SER A 123 -1.56 -6.95 -7.62
C SER A 123 -0.07 -7.30 -7.59
N ILE A 124 0.29 -8.59 -7.44
CA ILE A 124 1.70 -9.03 -7.52
C ILE A 124 2.25 -8.73 -8.92
N PHE A 125 1.55 -9.17 -9.96
CA PHE A 125 1.96 -8.90 -11.34
C PHE A 125 2.00 -7.40 -11.63
N GLU A 126 0.99 -6.65 -11.16
CA GLU A 126 0.89 -5.22 -11.40
C GLU A 126 2.03 -4.42 -10.75
N HIS A 127 2.29 -4.60 -9.45
CA HIS A 127 3.35 -3.85 -8.75
C HIS A 127 4.77 -4.28 -9.14
N LEU A 128 4.93 -5.45 -9.75
CA LEU A 128 6.22 -5.98 -10.20
C LEU A 128 6.39 -5.97 -11.72
N ASN A 129 5.42 -5.46 -12.48
CA ASN A 129 5.52 -5.35 -13.94
C ASN A 129 6.69 -4.42 -14.32
N PRO A 130 7.74 -4.89 -15.04
CA PRO A 130 8.90 -4.07 -15.38
C PRO A 130 8.58 -2.87 -16.27
N GLU A 131 7.45 -2.90 -16.99
CA GLU A 131 7.01 -1.79 -17.83
C GLU A 131 6.35 -0.65 -17.03
N GLY A 132 6.03 -0.87 -15.75
CA GLY A 132 5.35 0.09 -14.88
C GLY A 132 3.96 -0.38 -14.45
N THR A 133 3.28 0.47 -13.69
CA THR A 133 1.95 0.22 -13.12
C THR A 133 0.99 1.41 -13.30
N GLY A 134 -0.28 1.21 -13.00
CA GLY A 134 -1.37 2.19 -13.11
C GLY A 134 -1.74 2.55 -14.54
N ALA A 135 -2.44 3.66 -14.72
CA ALA A 135 -2.93 4.10 -16.02
C ALA A 135 -1.78 4.20 -17.04
N MET A 136 -1.86 3.39 -18.10
CA MET A 136 -0.86 3.31 -19.17
C MET A 136 0.57 3.01 -18.70
N ASN A 137 0.74 2.29 -17.58
CA ASN A 137 2.04 2.00 -16.96
C ASN A 137 2.85 3.27 -16.62
N ALA A 138 2.16 4.38 -16.31
CA ALA A 138 2.81 5.68 -16.08
C ALA A 138 3.69 5.72 -14.81
N PHE A 139 3.52 4.79 -13.88
CA PHE A 139 4.25 4.77 -12.62
C PHE A 139 5.33 3.70 -12.62
N SER A 140 6.54 4.10 -12.22
CA SER A 140 7.72 3.23 -12.27
C SER A 140 7.72 2.18 -11.15
N THR A 141 7.84 0.92 -11.53
CA THR A 141 8.09 -0.23 -10.63
C THR A 141 9.59 -0.57 -10.55
N ARG A 142 10.46 0.27 -11.14
CA ARG A 142 11.90 -0.04 -11.28
C ARG A 142 12.61 -0.23 -9.95
N LEU A 143 12.22 0.52 -8.92
CA LEU A 143 12.85 0.43 -7.61
C LEU A 143 12.67 -0.97 -7.01
N ILE A 144 11.42 -1.44 -6.89
CA ILE A 144 11.13 -2.78 -6.37
C ILE A 144 11.74 -3.87 -7.26
N ASN A 145 11.63 -3.75 -8.59
CA ASN A 145 12.20 -4.72 -9.52
C ASN A 145 13.72 -4.83 -9.41
N SER A 146 14.42 -3.72 -9.20
CA SER A 146 15.87 -3.74 -9.00
C SER A 146 16.24 -4.28 -7.62
N LEU A 147 15.51 -3.93 -6.55
CA LEU A 147 15.76 -4.43 -5.20
C LEU A 147 15.57 -5.95 -5.09
N LEU A 148 14.56 -6.51 -5.78
CA LEU A 148 14.30 -7.96 -5.81
C LEU A 148 15.42 -8.79 -6.46
N LYS A 149 16.39 -8.17 -7.13
CA LYS A 149 17.61 -8.86 -7.60
C LYS A 149 18.55 -9.23 -6.46
N ASN A 150 18.49 -8.49 -5.34
CA ASN A 150 19.23 -8.82 -4.13
C ASN A 150 18.52 -9.94 -3.36
N GLN A 151 19.21 -11.05 -3.09
CA GLN A 151 18.58 -12.22 -2.46
C GLN A 151 18.11 -11.93 -1.02
N ASN A 152 18.88 -11.16 -0.25
CA ASN A 152 18.52 -10.80 1.12
C ASN A 152 17.27 -9.92 1.14
N PHE A 153 17.20 -8.93 0.26
CA PHE A 153 15.99 -8.11 0.12
C PHE A 153 14.78 -8.94 -0.30
N LYS A 154 14.94 -9.85 -1.28
CA LYS A 154 13.86 -10.71 -1.75
C LYS A 154 13.33 -11.60 -0.62
N GLU A 155 14.21 -12.20 0.16
CA GLU A 155 13.82 -13.01 1.33
C GLU A 155 13.12 -12.16 2.38
N GLN A 156 13.68 -10.99 2.73
CA GLN A 156 13.06 -10.04 3.66
C GLN A 156 11.65 -9.61 3.20
N PHE A 157 11.49 -9.28 1.92
CA PHE A 157 10.22 -8.91 1.33
C PHE A 157 9.18 -10.04 1.45
N LEU A 158 9.54 -11.27 1.09
CA LEU A 158 8.64 -12.42 1.12
C LEU A 158 8.26 -12.81 2.55
N THR A 159 9.23 -12.86 3.46
CA THR A 159 8.96 -13.16 4.88
C THR A 159 8.14 -12.06 5.54
N ARG A 160 8.37 -10.79 5.19
CA ARG A 160 7.55 -9.69 5.71
C ARG A 160 6.12 -9.75 5.19
N MET A 161 5.93 -10.08 3.91
CA MET A 161 4.60 -10.30 3.32
C MET A 161 3.85 -11.42 4.04
N ALA A 162 4.50 -12.57 4.23
CA ALA A 162 3.94 -13.70 4.96
C ALA A 162 3.55 -13.32 6.40
N TRP A 163 4.45 -12.62 7.09
CA TRP A 163 4.20 -12.14 8.45
C TRP A 163 3.01 -11.18 8.51
N GLN A 164 2.90 -10.22 7.58
CA GLN A 164 1.77 -9.30 7.55
C GLN A 164 0.44 -10.02 7.33
N MET A 165 0.38 -10.99 6.42
CA MET A 165 -0.82 -11.80 6.19
C MET A 165 -1.26 -12.50 7.48
N GLN A 166 -0.33 -13.10 8.22
CA GLN A 166 -0.64 -13.87 9.43
C GLN A 166 -0.87 -13.04 10.69
N ASN A 167 -0.36 -11.81 10.76
CA ASN A 167 -0.36 -11.03 12.00
C ASN A 167 -1.17 -9.76 11.90
N ILE A 168 -1.25 -9.12 10.73
CA ILE A 168 -1.93 -7.83 10.54
C ILE A 168 -3.26 -8.05 9.84
N TRP A 169 -3.24 -8.78 8.73
CA TRP A 169 -4.36 -8.90 7.82
C TRP A 169 -5.22 -10.14 8.05
N THR A 170 -5.30 -10.63 9.29
CA THR A 170 -6.09 -11.83 9.61
C THR A 170 -7.58 -11.58 9.38
N ASN A 171 -8.33 -12.65 9.08
CA ASN A 171 -9.78 -12.57 8.96
C ASN A 171 -10.43 -11.96 10.20
N GLU A 172 -9.97 -12.36 11.40
CA GLU A 172 -10.46 -11.79 12.66
C GLU A 172 -10.30 -10.26 12.71
N LYS A 173 -9.10 -9.74 12.41
CA LYS A 173 -8.81 -8.30 12.50
C LYS A 173 -9.55 -7.50 11.43
N VAL A 174 -9.50 -7.95 10.18
CA VAL A 174 -10.05 -7.20 9.06
C VAL A 174 -11.58 -7.29 9.03
N LEU A 175 -12.17 -8.48 9.16
CA LEU A 175 -13.63 -8.61 9.24
C LEU A 175 -14.18 -7.96 10.51
N GLY A 176 -13.45 -8.06 11.63
CA GLY A 176 -13.78 -7.35 12.86
C GLY A 176 -13.89 -5.84 12.64
N ARG A 177 -12.89 -5.24 11.96
CA ARG A 177 -12.89 -3.80 11.65
C ARG A 177 -13.98 -3.40 10.65
N ILE A 178 -14.25 -4.23 9.64
CA ILE A 178 -15.35 -4.00 8.69
C ILE A 178 -16.69 -3.97 9.43
N ASN A 179 -16.94 -4.95 10.29
CA ASN A 179 -18.18 -5.02 11.06
C ASN A 179 -18.32 -3.88 12.06
N GLU A 180 -17.24 -3.52 12.77
CA GLU A 180 -17.22 -2.38 13.68
C GLU A 180 -17.60 -1.07 12.95
N LEU A 181 -17.00 -0.80 11.80
CA LEU A 181 -17.29 0.41 11.02
C LEU A 181 -18.69 0.39 10.40
N LYS A 182 -19.15 -0.78 9.92
CA LYS A 182 -20.52 -0.96 9.41
C LYS A 182 -21.53 -0.59 10.50
N GLU A 183 -21.41 -1.17 11.69
CA GLU A 183 -22.34 -0.92 12.78
C GLU A 183 -22.29 0.54 13.26
N LEU A 184 -21.09 1.14 13.31
CA LEU A 184 -20.90 2.53 13.69
C LEU A 184 -21.69 3.50 12.81
N ILE A 185 -21.74 3.26 11.49
CA ILE A 185 -22.35 4.19 10.52
C ILE A 185 -23.70 3.72 9.98
N ASN A 186 -24.22 2.57 10.42
CA ASN A 186 -25.36 1.91 9.82
C ASN A 186 -26.61 2.79 9.71
N ASP A 187 -27.01 3.42 10.82
CA ASP A 187 -28.19 4.29 10.84
C ASP A 187 -27.94 5.65 10.19
N ASP A 188 -26.71 6.17 10.30
CA ASP A 188 -26.29 7.35 9.54
C ASP A 188 -26.34 7.10 8.04
N MET A 189 -26.01 5.89 7.58
CA MET A 189 -25.96 5.56 6.17
C MET A 189 -27.36 5.45 5.57
N LYS A 190 -28.36 5.03 6.36
CA LYS A 190 -29.77 5.12 5.94
C LYS A 190 -30.17 6.57 5.68
N ARG A 191 -29.82 7.50 6.59
CA ARG A 191 -30.07 8.93 6.42
C ARG A 191 -29.30 9.53 5.24
N ASP A 192 -28.05 9.11 5.04
CA ASP A 192 -27.21 9.54 3.92
C ASP A 192 -27.82 9.11 2.58
N CYS A 193 -28.23 7.84 2.49
CA CYS A 193 -28.91 7.29 1.33
C CYS A 193 -30.24 8.01 1.04
N GLU A 194 -31.04 8.29 2.07
CA GLU A 194 -32.28 9.06 1.92
C GLU A 194 -32.01 10.48 1.40
N ARG A 195 -30.98 11.15 1.92
CA ARG A 195 -30.64 12.51 1.54
C ARG A 195 -30.16 12.62 0.09
N TRP A 196 -29.30 11.70 -0.34
CA TRP A 196 -28.64 11.75 -1.65
C TRP A 196 -29.30 10.82 -2.68
N GLU A 197 -30.48 10.28 -2.37
CA GLU A 197 -31.26 9.38 -3.23
C GLU A 197 -30.48 8.11 -3.64
N TYR A 198 -29.62 7.61 -2.74
CA TYR A 198 -28.90 6.35 -2.93
C TYR A 198 -29.63 5.14 -2.36
N SER A 199 -29.25 3.95 -2.83
CA SER A 199 -29.81 2.69 -2.34
C SER A 199 -29.03 2.16 -1.15
N TYR A 200 -29.66 2.12 0.02
CA TYR A 200 -29.10 1.47 1.20
C TYR A 200 -28.76 -0.01 0.95
N SER A 201 -29.61 -0.72 0.19
CA SER A 201 -29.34 -2.10 -0.21
C SER A 201 -28.11 -2.24 -1.12
N TYR A 202 -27.77 -1.19 -1.88
CA TYR A 202 -26.55 -1.16 -2.68
C TYR A 202 -25.33 -0.94 -1.77
N TRP A 203 -25.41 -0.03 -0.80
CA TRP A 203 -24.37 0.13 0.21
C TRP A 203 -24.09 -1.17 0.98
N ASP A 204 -25.12 -1.88 1.46
CA ASP A 204 -24.94 -3.15 2.17
C ASP A 204 -24.27 -4.22 1.27
N LYS A 205 -24.57 -4.23 -0.04
CA LYS A 205 -23.85 -5.06 -1.01
C LYS A 205 -22.37 -4.67 -1.14
N GLN A 206 -22.01 -3.39 -1.07
CA GLN A 206 -20.60 -2.97 -1.06
C GLN A 206 -19.87 -3.52 0.17
N ILE A 207 -20.53 -3.58 1.33
CA ILE A 207 -19.94 -4.22 2.52
C ILE A 207 -19.69 -5.71 2.27
N GLN A 208 -20.59 -6.41 1.59
CA GLN A 208 -20.38 -7.82 1.25
C GLN A 208 -19.21 -8.03 0.28
N ILE A 209 -18.90 -7.06 -0.58
CA ILE A 209 -17.70 -7.10 -1.42
C ILE A 209 -16.44 -7.07 -0.54
N LEU A 210 -16.39 -6.19 0.47
CA LEU A 210 -15.25 -6.11 1.40
C LEU A 210 -15.06 -7.42 2.19
N ILE A 211 -16.16 -8.02 2.65
CA ILE A 211 -16.14 -9.31 3.38
C ILE A 211 -15.64 -10.42 2.46
N THR A 212 -16.27 -10.56 1.29
CA THR A 212 -15.88 -11.55 0.27
C THR A 212 -14.40 -11.38 -0.12
N PHE A 213 -13.96 -10.13 -0.23
CA PHE A 213 -12.56 -9.84 -0.52
C PHE A 213 -11.65 -10.46 0.53
N GLN A 214 -11.87 -10.12 1.80
CA GLN A 214 -11.03 -10.57 2.90
C GLN A 214 -11.03 -12.10 3.05
N GLU A 215 -12.20 -12.75 2.91
CA GLU A 215 -12.34 -14.21 3.04
C GLU A 215 -11.53 -14.98 1.98
N ASN A 216 -11.33 -14.39 0.79
CA ASN A 216 -10.67 -15.07 -0.33
C ASN A 216 -9.26 -14.54 -0.61
N ARG A 217 -8.89 -13.37 -0.08
CA ARG A 217 -7.65 -12.69 -0.46
C ARG A 217 -6.40 -13.45 -0.06
N HIS A 218 -6.40 -14.10 1.11
CA HIS A 218 -5.23 -14.84 1.61
C HIS A 218 -4.79 -15.95 0.66
N GLU A 219 -5.71 -16.84 0.30
CA GLU A 219 -5.43 -17.96 -0.60
C GLU A 219 -5.01 -17.46 -1.99
N GLN A 220 -5.68 -16.43 -2.51
CA GLN A 220 -5.38 -15.91 -3.84
C GLN A 220 -4.00 -15.24 -3.89
N LEU A 221 -3.67 -14.45 -2.88
CA LEU A 221 -2.37 -13.81 -2.80
C LEU A 221 -1.23 -14.79 -2.55
N TYR A 222 -1.46 -15.83 -1.73
CA TYR A 222 -0.56 -16.98 -1.59
C TYR A 222 -0.24 -17.60 -2.95
N ASN A 223 -1.28 -17.88 -3.75
CA ASN A 223 -1.14 -18.48 -5.07
C ASN A 223 -0.41 -17.54 -6.05
N TYR A 224 -0.69 -16.25 -6.05
CA TYR A 224 0.01 -15.28 -6.89
C TYR A 224 1.50 -15.18 -6.54
N ILE A 225 1.84 -15.12 -5.25
CA ILE A 225 3.24 -15.08 -4.79
C ILE A 225 3.96 -16.36 -5.19
N LYS A 226 3.37 -17.53 -4.89
CA LYS A 226 3.94 -18.83 -5.22
C LYS A 226 4.25 -18.94 -6.71
N ASN A 227 3.29 -18.56 -7.55
CA ASN A 227 3.43 -18.64 -9.00
C ASN A 227 4.42 -17.61 -9.56
N TYR A 228 4.35 -16.34 -9.12
CA TYR A 228 5.22 -15.28 -9.64
C TYR A 228 6.70 -15.55 -9.34
N PHE A 229 7.00 -16.03 -8.14
CA PHE A 229 8.37 -16.32 -7.71
C PHE A 229 8.82 -17.76 -7.97
N SER A 230 7.99 -18.59 -8.62
CA SER A 230 8.25 -20.00 -8.91
C SER A 230 8.64 -20.81 -7.65
N LEU A 231 7.92 -20.57 -6.55
CA LEU A 231 8.18 -21.22 -5.26
C LEU A 231 7.41 -22.54 -5.16
N ASN A 232 8.03 -23.54 -4.54
CA ASN A 232 7.33 -24.77 -4.14
C ASN A 232 6.72 -24.63 -2.73
N ASP A 233 5.85 -25.56 -2.33
CA ASP A 233 5.16 -25.49 -1.03
C ASP A 233 6.12 -25.54 0.16
N ALA A 234 7.24 -26.27 0.04
CA ALA A 234 8.26 -26.31 1.08
C ALA A 234 8.87 -24.93 1.30
N LYS A 235 9.22 -24.20 0.23
CA LYS A 235 9.78 -22.85 0.32
C LYS A 235 8.74 -21.83 0.78
N MET A 236 7.48 -21.95 0.35
CA MET A 236 6.38 -21.12 0.87
C MET A 236 6.26 -21.27 2.39
N THR A 237 6.26 -22.51 2.89
CA THR A 237 6.21 -22.82 4.33
C THR A 237 7.44 -22.29 5.07
N GLU A 238 8.64 -22.45 4.52
CA GLU A 238 9.89 -21.93 5.09
C GLU A 238 9.88 -20.40 5.22
N LEU A 239 9.36 -19.70 4.22
CA LEU A 239 9.19 -18.24 4.24
C LEU A 239 8.07 -17.79 5.20
N GLY A 240 7.33 -18.75 5.77
CA GLY A 240 6.29 -18.51 6.74
C GLY A 240 4.93 -18.25 6.12
N PHE A 241 4.64 -18.61 4.87
CA PHE A 241 3.28 -18.52 4.32
C PHE A 241 2.40 -19.69 4.77
N GLN A 242 1.11 -19.43 5.02
CA GLN A 242 0.09 -20.42 5.41
C GLN A 242 -1.23 -20.08 4.69
N ILE A 243 -2.08 -21.09 4.48
CA ILE A 243 -3.45 -20.96 3.96
C ILE A 243 -4.41 -21.18 5.13
#